data_AF-A0A9Q0MMH7-F1
#
_entry.id   AF-A0A9Q0MMH7-F1
#
_cell.length_a   1.000
_cell.length_b   1.000
_cell.length_c   1.000
_cell.angle_alpha   90.00
_cell.angle_beta   90.00
_cell.angle_gamma   90.00
#
_symmetry.space_group_name_H-M   'P 1'
#
loop_
_entity.id
_entity.type
_entity.pdbx_description
1 polymer ?
#
loop_
_entity_poly.entity_id
_entity_poly.type
_entity_poly.pdbx_seq_one_letter_code
_entity_poly.pdbx_strand_id
1 'polypeptide(L)'
;MHWKIRYAVLSLFFLKSVVQTTFVQDVDENGYIMYCPCMGRFGNQADHFLGALAFSKSLNRTLVLPPWVEYRQGELRSHQVPFDTYFKVDELQKFHRVITMHQFMKEFASQIWPPEKRISFCYMERKSLVGKTDQSCHAKEGNPFGPFWDTFNIDFVGSEFFGPLNYDIHHSRMGQKWNEKYPPGKWPVIAFTGAPASFPVQDENRSLQKYLVWSDDITRQAKHFIKNNLPKGSFIGIHLRNGIDWVRACEHIKESPNLFSAPQCLGYRNEKGNATMNMCMQTKDIVLRQLKRHIKSIKEMHKHNEIKSIFVASDSNHLIYDLNEGLQRMQISTFKLNTSNPHVDLAILGMSNHFVGNCISSFSAFVKRERDVKGFPTTFWAFPTEKNTKKLLHEEL
;
A
#
# COMPACT_ATOMS: atom_id res chain seq x y z
N MET A 1 65.36 -57.72 -19.52
CA MET A 1 64.14 -57.89 -20.33
C MET A 1 62.96 -58.02 -19.36
N HIS A 2 61.89 -57.25 -19.57
CA HIS A 2 60.60 -57.26 -18.85
C HIS A 2 60.45 -56.53 -17.48
N TRP A 3 60.13 -55.24 -17.62
CA TRP A 3 59.04 -54.48 -16.97
C TRP A 3 58.17 -55.16 -15.89
N LYS A 4 58.06 -54.48 -14.74
CA LYS A 4 56.81 -54.38 -13.94
C LYS A 4 56.62 -52.94 -13.48
N ILE A 5 55.58 -52.30 -14.02
CA ILE A 5 55.06 -51.01 -13.60
C ILE A 5 54.43 -51.16 -12.21
N ARG A 6 54.75 -50.25 -11.28
CA ARG A 6 53.92 -49.96 -10.10
C ARG A 6 53.43 -48.53 -10.19
N TYR A 7 52.10 -48.39 -10.30
CA TYR A 7 51.40 -47.12 -10.20
C TYR A 7 51.39 -46.67 -8.72
N ALA A 8 51.94 -45.48 -8.45
CA ALA A 8 51.71 -44.76 -7.20
C ALA A 8 50.78 -43.58 -7.52
N VAL A 9 49.55 -43.64 -7.01
CA VAL A 9 48.56 -42.58 -7.10
C VAL A 9 48.94 -41.50 -6.08
N LEU A 10 49.44 -40.36 -6.56
CA LEU A 10 49.62 -39.15 -5.77
C LEU A 10 48.29 -38.39 -5.74
N SER A 11 47.56 -38.52 -4.64
CA SER A 11 46.37 -37.71 -4.37
C SER A 11 46.79 -36.27 -4.02
N LEU A 12 46.67 -35.37 -4.98
CA LEU A 12 46.76 -33.91 -4.79
C LEU A 12 45.46 -33.41 -4.15
N PHE A 13 45.48 -33.17 -2.83
CA PHE A 13 44.44 -32.41 -2.15
C PHE A 13 44.58 -30.93 -2.48
N PHE A 14 43.79 -30.43 -3.45
CA PHE A 14 43.55 -29.01 -3.64
C PHE A 14 42.56 -28.51 -2.57
N LEU A 15 43.06 -27.87 -1.51
CA LEU A 15 42.24 -27.03 -0.65
C LEU A 15 41.81 -25.79 -1.45
N LYS A 16 40.59 -25.81 -1.99
CA LYS A 16 39.92 -24.57 -2.43
C LYS A 16 39.45 -23.83 -1.19
N SER A 17 40.22 -22.83 -0.76
CA SER A 17 39.73 -21.81 0.18
C SER A 17 38.62 -21.01 -0.52
N VAL A 18 37.37 -21.35 -0.20
CA VAL A 18 36.22 -20.52 -0.56
C VAL A 18 36.29 -19.29 0.35
N VAL A 19 36.84 -18.20 -0.17
CA VAL A 19 36.68 -16.88 0.43
C VAL A 19 35.22 -16.50 0.23
N GLN A 20 34.40 -16.73 1.26
CA GLN A 20 33.10 -16.07 1.35
C GLN A 20 33.38 -14.59 1.58
N THR A 21 33.35 -13.80 0.49
CA THR A 21 33.21 -12.36 0.59
C THR A 21 31.81 -12.09 1.17
N THR A 22 31.75 -11.90 2.48
CA THR A 22 30.64 -11.20 3.10
C THR A 22 30.65 -9.80 2.52
N PHE A 23 29.72 -9.49 1.62
CA PHE A 23 29.42 -8.10 1.28
C PHE A 23 28.93 -7.46 2.57
N VAL A 24 29.82 -6.78 3.29
CA VAL A 24 29.43 -5.80 4.28
C VAL A 24 28.81 -4.68 3.46
N GLN A 25 27.49 -4.53 3.56
CA GLN A 25 26.83 -3.40 2.94
C GLN A 25 27.27 -2.15 3.71
N ASP A 26 27.98 -1.25 3.05
CA ASP A 26 28.49 -0.03 3.69
C ASP A 26 27.35 0.90 4.12
N VAL A 27 27.60 1.68 5.17
CA VAL A 27 26.70 2.74 5.66
C VAL A 27 26.47 3.75 4.53
N ASP A 28 25.20 4.11 4.26
CA ASP A 28 24.89 5.20 3.32
C ASP A 28 25.31 6.54 3.95
N GLU A 29 26.31 7.19 3.37
CA GLU A 29 26.81 8.50 3.81
C GLU A 29 25.75 9.60 3.74
N ASN A 30 24.72 9.43 2.91
CA ASN A 30 23.59 10.35 2.86
C ASN A 30 22.60 10.12 4.01
N GLY A 31 22.73 9.02 4.75
CA GLY A 31 21.89 8.65 5.89
C GLY A 31 20.53 8.05 5.51
N TYR A 32 19.68 7.90 6.51
CA TYR A 32 18.48 7.07 6.46
C TYR A 32 17.22 7.83 6.90
N ILE A 33 16.08 7.44 6.34
CA ILE A 33 14.76 7.87 6.79
C ILE A 33 13.99 6.64 7.25
N MET A 34 13.37 6.73 8.42
CA MET A 34 12.43 5.71 8.91
C MET A 34 11.19 6.37 9.47
N TYR A 35 10.09 5.64 9.51
CA TYR A 35 8.84 6.17 10.03
C TYR A 35 7.93 5.06 10.53
N CYS A 36 6.97 5.41 11.39
CA CYS A 36 5.86 4.50 11.68
C CYS A 36 4.70 4.71 10.69
N PRO A 37 4.18 3.66 10.03
CA PRO A 37 2.92 3.70 9.28
C PRO A 37 1.71 3.67 10.24
N CYS A 38 1.72 4.58 11.22
CA CYS A 38 0.85 4.58 12.40
C CYS A 38 -0.56 5.15 12.16
N MET A 39 -0.93 5.48 10.91
CA MET A 39 -2.24 6.06 10.58
C MET A 39 -3.04 5.13 9.67
N GLY A 40 -4.19 4.67 10.18
CA GLY A 40 -5.14 3.86 9.43
C GLY A 40 -4.72 2.41 9.21
N ARG A 41 -5.39 1.74 8.27
CA ARG A 41 -5.14 0.34 7.88
C ARG A 41 -4.30 0.28 6.61
N PHE A 42 -4.06 -0.93 6.08
CA PHE A 42 -3.22 -1.20 4.91
C PHE A 42 -3.35 -0.16 3.77
N GLY A 43 -4.57 0.16 3.32
CA GLY A 43 -4.76 1.15 2.24
C GLY A 43 -4.20 2.54 2.56
N ASN A 44 -4.37 3.02 3.80
CA ASN A 44 -3.77 4.29 4.24
C ASN A 44 -2.25 4.20 4.32
N GLN A 45 -1.74 3.09 4.86
CA GLN A 45 -0.31 2.85 5.00
C GLN A 45 0.38 2.78 3.62
N ALA A 46 -0.26 2.15 2.64
CA ALA A 46 0.24 2.06 1.27
C ALA A 46 0.21 3.41 0.56
N ASP A 47 -0.83 4.24 0.75
CA ASP A 47 -0.86 5.62 0.24
C ASP A 47 0.30 6.45 0.80
N HIS A 48 0.48 6.41 2.12
CA HIS A 48 1.59 7.08 2.81
C HIS A 48 2.95 6.59 2.34
N PHE A 49 3.10 5.28 2.13
CA PHE A 49 4.35 4.70 1.68
C PHE A 49 4.82 5.30 0.35
N LEU A 50 3.92 5.51 -0.61
CA LEU A 50 4.29 6.12 -1.90
C LEU A 50 4.86 7.53 -1.72
N GLY A 51 4.26 8.34 -0.84
CA GLY A 51 4.79 9.66 -0.50
C GLY A 51 6.13 9.59 0.23
N ALA A 52 6.28 8.69 1.20
CA ALA A 52 7.52 8.51 1.95
C ALA A 52 8.68 8.04 1.06
N LEU A 53 8.39 7.19 0.06
CA LEU A 53 9.35 6.74 -0.94
C LEU A 53 9.83 7.90 -1.82
N ALA A 54 8.91 8.74 -2.31
CA ALA A 54 9.25 9.95 -3.06
C ALA A 54 10.06 10.95 -2.22
N PHE A 55 9.64 11.17 -0.98
CA PHE A 55 10.31 12.04 -0.02
C PHE A 55 11.75 11.60 0.22
N SER A 56 11.97 10.31 0.47
CA SER A 56 13.31 9.76 0.72
C SER A 56 14.24 9.90 -0.47
N LYS A 57 13.69 9.75 -1.69
CA LYS A 57 14.44 10.02 -2.92
C LYS A 57 14.82 11.49 -3.07
N SER A 58 13.90 12.40 -2.76
CA SER A 58 14.14 13.85 -2.84
C SER A 58 15.24 14.31 -1.87
N LEU A 59 15.30 13.73 -0.67
CA LEU A 59 16.36 13.99 0.31
C LEU A 59 17.65 13.20 0.01
N ASN A 60 17.64 12.30 -0.97
CA ASN A 60 18.70 11.35 -1.28
C ASN A 60 19.13 10.50 -0.06
N ARG A 61 18.18 10.07 0.77
CA ARG A 61 18.41 9.24 1.97
C ARG A 61 17.84 7.84 1.78
N THR A 62 18.54 6.80 2.20
CA THR A 62 18.00 5.43 2.11
C THR A 62 16.73 5.30 2.96
N LEU A 63 15.64 4.82 2.35
CA LEU A 63 14.39 4.58 3.09
C LEU A 63 14.46 3.23 3.80
N VAL A 64 14.30 3.26 5.12
CA VAL A 64 14.09 2.08 5.93
C VAL A 64 12.61 1.69 5.82
N LEU A 65 12.34 0.59 5.12
CA LEU A 65 11.01 0.05 4.88
C LEU A 65 10.40 -0.40 6.21
N PRO A 66 9.31 0.24 6.68
CA PRO A 66 8.69 -0.15 7.93
C PRO A 66 7.93 -1.47 7.76
N PRO A 67 7.78 -2.27 8.83
CA PRO A 67 6.76 -3.30 8.82
C PRO A 67 5.36 -2.69 8.68
N TRP A 68 4.47 -3.41 8.02
CA TRP A 68 3.05 -3.10 7.96
C TRP A 68 2.41 -3.29 9.32
N VAL A 69 1.44 -2.44 9.66
CA VAL A 69 0.73 -2.50 10.94
C VAL A 69 -0.63 -3.16 10.70
N GLU A 70 -0.85 -4.32 11.31
CA GLU A 70 -2.13 -5.03 11.29
C GLU A 70 -2.82 -4.97 12.65
N TYR A 71 -4.14 -4.80 12.60
CA TYR A 71 -5.00 -4.85 13.78
C TYR A 71 -5.83 -6.11 13.72
N ARG A 72 -5.71 -6.95 14.76
CA ARG A 72 -6.48 -8.18 14.89
C ARG A 72 -7.59 -8.00 15.90
N GLN A 73 -8.77 -8.51 15.57
CA GLN A 73 -9.93 -8.39 16.45
C GLN A 73 -9.67 -9.11 17.77
N GLY A 74 -9.95 -8.43 18.88
CA GLY A 74 -9.71 -8.97 20.23
C GLY A 74 -8.28 -8.78 20.75
N GLU A 75 -7.36 -8.28 19.92
CA GLU A 75 -5.98 -8.05 20.34
C GLU A 75 -5.73 -6.58 20.70
N LEU A 76 -5.10 -6.36 21.86
CA LEU A 76 -4.82 -5.02 22.37
C LEU A 76 -3.61 -4.37 21.69
N ARG A 77 -2.65 -5.17 21.20
CA ARG A 77 -1.45 -4.69 20.50
C ARG A 77 -1.62 -4.91 18.99
N SER A 78 -1.09 -3.99 18.20
CA SER A 78 -0.96 -4.19 16.76
C SER A 78 0.15 -5.18 16.44
N HIS A 79 0.07 -5.78 15.26
CA HIS A 79 1.07 -6.69 14.71
C HIS A 79 1.91 -5.97 13.68
N GLN A 80 3.23 -6.11 13.78
CA GLN A 80 4.19 -5.56 12.85
C GLN A 80 4.63 -6.65 11.87
N VAL A 81 4.06 -6.62 10.66
CA VAL A 81 4.37 -7.61 9.61
C VAL A 81 5.54 -7.11 8.77
N PRO A 82 6.64 -7.87 8.61
CA PRO A 82 7.78 -7.46 7.79
C PRO A 82 7.34 -7.01 6.39
N PHE A 83 7.94 -5.94 5.88
CA PHE A 83 7.56 -5.33 4.60
C PHE A 83 7.58 -6.35 3.45
N ASP A 84 8.63 -7.17 3.43
CA ASP A 84 8.97 -8.20 2.46
C ASP A 84 8.06 -9.44 2.50
N THR A 85 7.17 -9.53 3.49
CA THR A 85 6.08 -10.52 3.50
C THR A 85 5.17 -10.32 2.29
N TYR A 86 4.87 -9.06 1.96
CA TYR A 86 3.88 -8.72 0.93
C TYR A 86 4.50 -8.23 -0.37
N PHE A 87 5.70 -7.64 -0.33
CA PHE A 87 6.28 -6.98 -1.50
C PHE A 87 7.74 -7.33 -1.72
N LYS A 88 8.14 -7.35 -2.99
CA LYS A 88 9.53 -7.54 -3.40
C LYS A 88 10.35 -6.28 -3.17
N VAL A 89 11.39 -6.38 -2.34
CA VAL A 89 12.24 -5.24 -1.95
C VAL A 89 13.14 -4.78 -3.10
N ASP A 90 13.63 -5.71 -3.91
CA ASP A 90 14.48 -5.46 -5.09
C ASP A 90 13.78 -4.61 -6.15
N GLU A 91 12.46 -4.73 -6.28
CA GLU A 91 11.67 -3.90 -7.19
C GLU A 91 11.65 -2.43 -6.77
N LEU A 92 11.67 -2.14 -5.47
CA LEU A 92 11.77 -0.77 -4.94
C LEU A 92 13.18 -0.19 -5.12
N GLN A 93 14.21 -1.02 -5.02
CA GLN A 93 15.61 -0.62 -5.23
C GLN A 93 15.85 -0.05 -6.64
N LYS A 94 15.02 -0.42 -7.62
CA LYS A 94 15.04 0.16 -8.97
C LYS A 94 14.63 1.65 -9.00
N PHE A 95 13.89 2.12 -7.99
CA PHE A 95 13.48 3.52 -7.89
C PHE A 95 14.42 4.35 -7.03
N HIS A 96 14.73 3.84 -5.83
CA HIS A 96 15.52 4.51 -4.81
C HIS A 96 16.11 3.49 -3.83
N ARG A 97 17.16 3.87 -3.10
CA ARG A 97 17.80 3.01 -2.10
C ARG A 97 16.81 2.73 -0.96
N VAL A 98 16.62 1.45 -0.67
CA VAL A 98 15.75 0.96 0.40
C VAL A 98 16.42 -0.20 1.15
N ILE A 99 16.07 -0.34 2.43
CA ILE A 99 16.48 -1.45 3.30
C ILE A 99 15.33 -1.81 4.25
N THR A 100 15.15 -3.07 4.64
CA THR A 100 14.09 -3.41 5.60
C THR A 100 14.45 -2.91 7.01
N MET A 101 13.46 -2.55 7.82
CA MET A 101 13.69 -2.18 9.23
C MET A 101 14.42 -3.30 10.01
N HIS A 102 14.08 -4.56 9.75
CA HIS A 102 14.77 -5.70 10.37
C HIS A 102 16.26 -5.72 10.04
N GLN A 103 16.61 -5.54 8.76
CA GLN A 103 18.00 -5.50 8.34
C GLN A 103 18.72 -4.25 8.90
N PHE A 104 18.09 -3.08 8.81
CA PHE A 104 18.64 -1.83 9.35
C PHE A 104 18.98 -1.94 10.85
N MET A 105 18.03 -2.45 11.64
CA MET A 105 18.20 -2.58 13.09
C MET A 105 19.25 -3.63 13.47
N LYS A 106 19.41 -4.68 12.66
CA LYS A 106 20.41 -5.73 12.88
C LYS A 106 21.82 -5.30 12.49
N GLU A 107 21.97 -4.62 11.36
CA GLU A 107 23.28 -4.42 10.71
C GLU A 107 23.85 -3.01 10.93
N PHE A 108 23.01 -1.99 11.08
CA PHE A 108 23.45 -0.58 11.06
C PHE A 108 23.16 0.17 12.35
N ALA A 109 22.04 -0.10 13.01
CA ALA A 109 21.54 0.75 14.09
C ALA A 109 22.54 0.90 15.25
N SER A 110 23.25 -0.15 15.67
CA SER A 110 24.24 -0.05 16.75
C SER A 110 25.42 0.87 16.44
N GLN A 111 25.80 0.99 15.17
CA GLN A 111 26.93 1.80 14.72
C GLN A 111 26.55 3.27 14.51
N ILE A 112 25.44 3.54 13.81
CA ILE A 112 25.09 4.90 13.36
C ILE A 112 23.90 5.52 14.11
N TRP A 113 23.12 4.72 14.84
CA TRP A 113 21.93 5.16 15.55
C TRP A 113 21.74 4.44 16.90
N PRO A 114 22.77 4.51 17.78
CA PRO A 114 22.75 3.84 19.07
C PRO A 114 21.65 4.43 19.99
N PRO A 115 21.19 3.70 21.01
CA PRO A 115 20.06 4.10 21.86
C PRO A 115 20.09 5.55 22.36
N GLU A 116 21.26 6.05 22.76
CA GLU A 116 21.49 7.39 23.28
C GLU A 116 21.41 8.50 22.22
N LYS A 117 21.25 8.18 20.93
CA LYS A 117 21.11 9.13 19.83
C LYS A 117 19.75 9.04 19.13
N ARG A 118 18.81 8.26 19.64
CA ARG A 118 17.50 8.04 19.01
C ARG A 118 16.58 9.22 19.27
N ILE A 119 16.49 10.13 18.30
CA ILE A 119 15.62 11.31 18.31
C ILE A 119 14.40 11.06 17.43
N SER A 120 13.20 11.34 17.96
CA SER A 120 11.95 11.24 17.20
C SER A 120 11.59 12.57 16.53
N PHE A 121 11.05 12.50 15.31
CA PHE A 121 10.67 13.68 14.51
C PHE A 121 9.15 13.84 14.44
N CYS A 122 8.68 15.05 14.71
CA CYS A 122 7.29 15.47 14.53
C CYS A 122 7.23 16.96 14.15
N TYR A 123 6.09 17.42 13.59
CA TYR A 123 5.99 18.79 13.08
C TYR A 123 6.16 19.83 14.20
N MET A 124 5.55 19.56 15.35
CA MET A 124 5.56 20.38 16.56
C MET A 124 5.24 19.50 17.77
N GLU A 125 5.36 20.06 18.98
CA GLU A 125 4.99 19.41 20.24
C GLU A 125 3.60 18.75 20.14
N ARG A 126 3.52 17.49 20.57
CA ARG A 126 2.27 16.74 20.66
C ARG A 126 1.83 16.71 22.12
N LYS A 127 0.53 16.71 22.38
CA LYS A 127 0.02 16.55 23.75
C LYS A 127 0.12 15.08 24.18
N SER A 128 0.62 14.84 25.39
CA SER A 128 0.56 13.51 25.99
C SER A 128 -0.88 13.07 26.26
N LEU A 129 -1.15 11.77 26.10
CA LEU A 129 -2.38 11.11 26.54
C LEU A 129 -2.57 11.19 28.07
N VAL A 130 -1.50 11.38 28.83
CA VAL A 130 -1.50 11.45 30.31
C VAL A 130 -1.58 12.90 30.80
N GLY A 131 -1.75 13.88 29.90
CA GLY A 131 -1.96 15.29 30.24
C GLY A 131 -0.74 16.06 30.73
N LYS A 132 0.45 15.47 30.72
CA LYS A 132 1.72 16.18 30.96
C LYS A 132 2.15 16.89 29.66
N THR A 133 2.61 18.12 29.80
CA THR A 133 3.22 18.90 28.72
C THR A 133 4.73 18.85 28.88
N ASP A 134 5.36 17.78 28.40
CA ASP A 134 6.75 17.77 28.04
C ASP A 134 6.87 18.11 26.54
N GLN A 135 7.82 18.98 26.19
CA GLN A 135 8.08 19.41 24.82
C GLN A 135 8.57 18.22 23.97
N SER A 136 7.65 17.35 23.56
CA SER A 136 7.93 16.02 23.04
C SER A 136 7.00 15.64 21.89
N CYS A 137 7.47 14.71 21.06
CA CYS A 137 6.70 14.10 19.99
C CYS A 137 5.81 12.95 20.47
N HIS A 138 5.99 12.45 21.69
CA HIS A 138 5.24 11.32 22.25
C HIS A 138 5.20 10.12 21.28
N ALA A 139 6.35 9.80 20.69
CA ALA A 139 6.49 8.90 19.55
C ALA A 139 5.97 7.47 19.79
N LYS A 140 5.83 7.07 21.05
CA LYS A 140 5.40 5.73 21.49
C LYS A 140 4.04 5.73 22.20
N GLU A 141 3.36 6.87 22.30
CA GLU A 141 2.08 6.91 23.02
C GLU A 141 0.92 6.36 22.18
N GLY A 142 0.22 5.37 22.74
CA GLY A 142 -0.94 4.72 22.13
C GLY A 142 -0.59 3.58 21.17
N ASN A 143 -1.65 2.96 20.61
CA ASN A 143 -1.55 1.92 19.59
C ASN A 143 -1.90 2.54 18.23
N PRO A 144 -1.04 2.41 17.19
CA PRO A 144 0.08 1.47 17.05
C PRO A 144 1.47 2.01 17.38
N PHE A 145 1.58 3.27 17.82
CA PHE A 145 2.85 3.95 18.06
C PHE A 145 3.81 3.16 18.97
N GLY A 146 3.38 2.82 20.19
CA GLY A 146 4.23 2.07 21.14
C GLY A 146 4.64 0.70 20.61
N PRO A 147 3.68 -0.20 20.29
CA PRO A 147 3.99 -1.52 19.78
C PRO A 147 4.91 -1.55 18.56
N PHE A 148 4.76 -0.58 17.64
CA PHE A 148 5.59 -0.48 16.46
C PHE A 148 7.08 -0.29 16.80
N TRP A 149 7.40 0.68 17.66
CA TRP A 149 8.79 0.94 18.04
C TRP A 149 9.33 -0.12 19.02
N ASP A 150 8.48 -0.66 19.90
CA ASP A 150 8.82 -1.75 20.82
C ASP A 150 9.29 -3.01 20.09
N THR A 151 8.73 -3.30 18.91
CA THR A 151 9.11 -4.46 18.08
C THR A 151 10.61 -4.51 17.78
N PHE A 152 11.27 -3.35 17.74
CA PHE A 152 12.70 -3.23 17.47
C PHE A 152 13.51 -2.72 18.67
N ASN A 153 12.93 -2.75 19.88
CA ASN A 153 13.53 -2.18 21.08
C ASN A 153 14.00 -0.73 20.88
N ILE A 154 13.15 0.08 20.25
CA ILE A 154 13.41 1.50 20.02
C ILE A 154 12.73 2.32 21.11
N ASP A 155 13.55 3.04 21.87
CA ASP A 155 13.17 4.13 22.75
C ASP A 155 13.83 5.41 22.26
N PHE A 156 13.12 6.53 22.40
CA PHE A 156 13.61 7.84 21.99
C PHE A 156 14.06 8.63 23.21
N VAL A 157 15.25 9.22 23.12
CA VAL A 157 15.84 10.06 24.18
C VAL A 157 15.53 11.54 24.01
N GLY A 158 14.89 11.91 22.89
CA GLY A 158 14.52 13.29 22.61
C GLY A 158 13.60 13.43 21.40
N SER A 159 13.22 14.68 21.14
CA SER A 159 12.31 15.06 20.06
C SER A 159 12.91 16.20 19.24
N GLU A 160 12.71 16.16 17.92
CA GLU A 160 13.08 17.22 16.99
C GLU A 160 11.83 17.73 16.28
N PHE A 161 11.62 19.05 16.35
CA PHE A 161 10.49 19.71 15.72
C PHE A 161 10.89 20.30 14.37
N PHE A 162 10.35 19.73 13.30
CA PHE A 162 10.74 20.13 11.96
C PHE A 162 9.94 21.29 11.37
N GLY A 163 8.89 21.78 12.04
CA GLY A 163 8.23 23.02 11.66
C GLY A 163 9.24 24.15 11.43
N PRO A 164 9.11 24.95 10.35
CA PRO A 164 8.01 25.02 9.40
C PRO A 164 8.18 24.15 8.13
N LEU A 165 9.06 23.15 8.12
CA LEU A 165 9.22 22.26 6.96
C LEU A 165 7.97 21.40 6.75
N ASN A 166 7.70 21.03 5.50
CA ASN A 166 6.61 20.13 5.13
C ASN A 166 7.13 19.00 4.21
N TYR A 167 6.26 18.11 3.77
CA TYR A 167 6.63 16.94 2.97
C TYR A 167 6.45 17.13 1.46
N ASP A 168 6.01 18.31 1.00
CA ASP A 168 5.75 18.56 -0.41
C ASP A 168 7.04 18.83 -1.18
N ILE A 169 7.55 17.77 -1.81
CA ILE A 169 8.80 17.77 -2.58
C ILE A 169 8.59 18.13 -4.06
N HIS A 170 7.35 18.29 -4.52
CA HIS A 170 7.04 18.52 -5.94
C HIS A 170 6.87 20.01 -6.27
N HIS A 171 6.28 20.78 -5.36
CA HIS A 171 5.90 22.18 -5.63
C HIS A 171 6.81 23.20 -4.95
N SER A 172 7.89 22.75 -4.31
CA SER A 172 8.83 23.64 -3.64
C SER A 172 10.22 23.03 -3.53
N ARG A 173 11.22 23.84 -3.15
CA ARG A 173 12.60 23.38 -2.87
C ARG A 173 12.70 22.65 -1.51
N MET A 174 11.68 21.90 -1.12
CA MET A 174 11.57 21.34 0.24
C MET A 174 12.69 20.35 0.53
N GLY A 175 13.06 19.49 -0.43
CA GLY A 175 14.18 18.56 -0.26
C GLY A 175 15.51 19.26 0.07
N GLN A 176 15.79 20.41 -0.56
CA GLN A 176 16.97 21.22 -0.25
C GLN A 176 16.90 21.78 1.18
N LYS A 177 15.77 22.37 1.56
CA LYS A 177 15.56 22.92 2.92
C LYS A 177 15.71 21.83 4.00
N TRP A 178 15.23 20.62 3.74
CA TRP A 178 15.42 19.48 4.63
C TRP A 178 16.90 19.11 4.79
N ASN A 179 17.65 19.06 3.68
CA ASN A 179 19.07 18.72 3.72
C ASN A 179 19.93 19.82 4.36
N GLU A 180 19.55 21.11 4.19
CA GLU A 180 20.18 22.24 4.87
C GLU A 180 19.97 22.19 6.39
N LYS A 181 18.74 21.92 6.84
CA LYS A 181 18.42 21.85 8.29
C LYS A 181 18.95 20.56 8.93
N TYR A 182 18.92 19.45 8.20
CA TYR A 182 19.28 18.12 8.70
C TYR A 182 20.34 17.44 7.82
N PRO A 183 21.60 17.91 7.85
CA PRO A 183 22.67 17.30 7.08
C PRO A 183 23.01 15.89 7.59
N PRO A 184 23.35 14.92 6.72
CA PRO A 184 23.60 13.52 7.09
C PRO A 184 24.67 13.32 8.17
N GLY A 185 25.75 14.11 8.14
CA GLY A 185 26.83 14.01 9.13
C GLY A 185 26.41 14.33 10.56
N LYS A 186 25.34 15.12 10.75
CA LYS A 186 24.75 15.41 12.07
C LYS A 186 23.52 14.54 12.34
N TRP A 187 22.75 14.24 11.30
CA TRP A 187 21.50 13.49 11.36
C TRP A 187 21.59 12.27 10.44
N PRO A 188 22.31 11.21 10.85
CA PRO A 188 22.47 10.01 10.04
C PRO A 188 21.15 9.24 9.91
N VAL A 189 20.22 9.40 10.86
CA VAL A 189 18.87 8.82 10.81
C VAL A 189 17.84 9.88 11.18
N ILE A 190 16.80 10.00 10.34
CA ILE A 190 15.61 10.82 10.60
C ILE A 190 14.44 9.88 10.85
N ALA A 191 13.99 9.78 12.10
CA ALA A 191 12.96 8.84 12.54
C ALA A 191 11.62 9.53 12.84
N PHE A 192 10.69 9.48 11.89
CA PHE A 192 9.41 10.15 12.00
C PHE A 192 8.38 9.36 12.80
N THR A 193 7.66 10.07 13.68
CA THR A 193 6.54 9.51 14.44
C THR A 193 5.36 9.03 13.58
N GLY A 194 5.23 9.57 12.36
CA GLY A 194 4.27 9.15 11.34
C GLY A 194 4.89 9.25 9.95
N ALA A 195 4.20 8.80 8.91
CA ALA A 195 4.75 8.85 7.56
C ALA A 195 5.04 10.30 7.12
N PRO A 196 6.23 10.57 6.52
CA PRO A 196 6.55 11.87 5.94
C PRO A 196 5.87 12.02 4.56
N ALA A 197 4.54 11.97 4.55
CA ALA A 197 3.72 11.90 3.35
C ALA A 197 2.33 12.49 3.57
N SER A 198 1.69 12.95 2.50
CA SER A 198 0.28 13.32 2.50
C SER A 198 -0.64 12.09 2.42
N PHE A 199 -1.86 12.23 2.95
CA PHE A 199 -2.97 11.32 2.70
C PHE A 199 -4.23 12.11 2.28
N PRO A 200 -4.89 11.74 1.17
CA PRO A 200 -4.49 10.71 0.20
C PRO A 200 -3.14 11.01 -0.46
N VAL A 201 -2.54 10.00 -1.10
CA VAL A 201 -1.27 10.18 -1.82
C VAL A 201 -1.38 11.30 -2.86
N GLN A 202 -0.34 12.13 -3.03
CA GLN A 202 -0.29 13.16 -4.07
C GLN A 202 -0.32 12.53 -5.48
N ASP A 203 -0.87 13.23 -6.47
CA ASP A 203 -1.09 12.66 -7.82
C ASP A 203 0.23 12.23 -8.47
N GLU A 204 1.28 13.03 -8.28
CA GLU A 204 2.64 12.81 -8.80
C GLU A 204 3.24 11.48 -8.31
N ASN A 205 2.86 11.04 -7.10
CA ASN A 205 3.41 9.84 -6.46
C ASN A 205 2.63 8.56 -6.80
N ARG A 206 1.47 8.65 -7.45
CA ARG A 206 0.63 7.47 -7.74
C ARG A 206 1.32 6.46 -8.64
N SER A 207 2.10 6.93 -9.61
CA SER A 207 2.82 6.09 -10.55
C SER A 207 3.89 5.20 -9.88
N LEU A 208 4.32 5.55 -8.66
CA LEU A 208 5.27 4.76 -7.87
C LEU A 208 4.71 3.40 -7.45
N GLN A 209 3.39 3.19 -7.54
CA GLN A 209 2.77 1.88 -7.34
C GLN A 209 3.38 0.79 -8.24
N LYS A 210 3.98 1.15 -9.39
CA LYS A 210 4.67 0.18 -10.27
C LYS A 210 5.83 -0.55 -9.61
N TYR A 211 6.41 0.01 -8.53
CA TYR A 211 7.49 -0.61 -7.77
C TYR A 211 7.00 -1.47 -6.59
N LEU A 212 5.70 -1.39 -6.25
CA LEU A 212 5.07 -2.28 -5.27
C LEU A 212 4.63 -3.57 -5.96
N VAL A 213 5.58 -4.48 -6.14
CA VAL A 213 5.34 -5.79 -6.75
C VAL A 213 5.09 -6.81 -5.65
N TRP A 214 3.95 -7.51 -5.72
CA TRP A 214 3.58 -8.57 -4.78
C TRP A 214 4.67 -9.63 -4.64
N SER A 215 4.87 -10.14 -3.42
CA SER A 215 5.74 -11.27 -3.14
C SER A 215 5.31 -12.51 -3.92
N ASP A 216 6.24 -13.46 -4.09
CA ASP A 216 5.95 -14.70 -4.82
C ASP A 216 4.86 -15.53 -4.14
N ASP A 217 4.78 -15.46 -2.81
CA ASP A 217 3.73 -16.13 -2.04
C ASP A 217 2.35 -15.56 -2.34
N ILE A 218 2.16 -14.24 -2.22
CA ILE A 218 0.87 -13.59 -2.52
C ILE A 218 0.48 -13.82 -3.99
N THR A 219 1.44 -13.69 -4.89
CA THR A 219 1.24 -13.93 -6.33
C THR A 219 0.80 -15.38 -6.60
N ARG A 220 1.44 -16.36 -5.94
CA ARG A 220 1.09 -17.77 -6.06
C ARG A 220 -0.30 -18.04 -5.52
N GLN A 221 -0.67 -17.51 -4.36
CA GLN A 221 -1.98 -17.69 -3.75
C GLN A 221 -3.11 -17.12 -4.64
N ALA A 222 -2.93 -15.90 -5.14
CA ALA A 222 -3.88 -15.26 -6.06
C ALA A 222 -4.06 -16.08 -7.36
N LYS A 223 -2.96 -16.46 -8.01
CA LYS A 223 -3.00 -17.28 -9.24
C LYS A 223 -3.62 -18.66 -9.00
N HIS A 224 -3.32 -19.29 -7.85
CA HIS A 224 -3.90 -20.57 -7.47
C HIS A 224 -5.42 -20.47 -7.34
N PHE A 225 -5.93 -19.45 -6.62
CA PHE A 225 -7.36 -19.22 -6.48
C PHE A 225 -8.03 -18.98 -7.84
N ILE A 226 -7.48 -18.08 -8.66
CA ILE A 226 -8.04 -17.77 -9.99
C ILE A 226 -8.12 -19.04 -10.84
N LYS A 227 -7.06 -19.87 -10.83
CA LYS A 227 -7.00 -21.08 -11.66
C LYS A 227 -7.95 -22.18 -11.21
N ASN A 228 -8.11 -22.37 -9.90
CA ASN A 228 -8.78 -23.54 -9.34
C ASN A 228 -10.22 -23.27 -8.88
N ASN A 229 -10.58 -22.02 -8.60
CA ASN A 229 -11.89 -21.65 -8.07
C ASN A 229 -12.75 -20.89 -9.08
N LEU A 230 -12.14 -20.13 -10.00
CA LEU A 230 -12.90 -19.40 -11.02
C LEU A 230 -13.09 -20.26 -12.28
N PRO A 231 -14.26 -20.20 -12.93
CA PRO A 231 -14.46 -20.84 -14.22
C PRO A 231 -13.53 -20.26 -15.29
N LYS A 232 -13.17 -21.07 -16.29
CA LYS A 232 -12.37 -20.61 -17.43
C LYS A 232 -13.10 -19.48 -18.16
N GLY A 233 -12.45 -18.33 -18.29
CA GLY A 233 -12.99 -17.15 -18.96
C GLY A 233 -12.51 -15.87 -18.28
N SER A 234 -13.05 -14.73 -18.72
CA SER A 234 -12.77 -13.46 -18.05
C SER A 234 -13.59 -13.30 -16.77
N PHE A 235 -13.06 -12.54 -15.82
CA PHE A 235 -13.77 -12.23 -14.57
C PHE A 235 -13.71 -10.75 -14.23
N ILE A 236 -14.76 -10.28 -13.56
CA ILE A 236 -14.81 -8.95 -12.96
C ILE A 236 -14.40 -9.06 -11.50
N GLY A 237 -13.41 -8.28 -11.09
CA GLY A 237 -13.10 -8.08 -9.68
C GLY A 237 -13.95 -6.96 -9.13
N ILE A 238 -14.55 -7.14 -7.95
CA ILE A 238 -15.27 -6.07 -7.27
C ILE A 238 -14.82 -5.90 -5.83
N HIS A 239 -14.81 -4.66 -5.37
CA HIS A 239 -14.60 -4.34 -3.96
C HIS A 239 -15.86 -3.73 -3.36
N LEU A 240 -16.38 -4.38 -2.32
CA LEU A 240 -17.53 -3.92 -1.54
C LEU A 240 -17.06 -3.50 -0.14
N ARG A 241 -17.03 -2.19 0.10
CA ARG A 241 -16.69 -1.60 1.39
C ARG A 241 -17.97 -1.27 2.13
N ASN A 242 -18.37 -2.12 3.07
CA ASN A 242 -19.67 -2.07 3.74
C ASN A 242 -19.63 -2.50 5.22
N GLY A 243 -18.45 -2.47 5.85
CA GLY A 243 -18.29 -2.60 7.29
C GLY A 243 -19.00 -1.48 8.07
N ILE A 244 -19.33 -1.76 9.33
CA ILE A 244 -20.09 -0.83 10.18
C ILE A 244 -19.33 0.48 10.47
N ASP A 245 -18.00 0.41 10.56
CA ASP A 245 -17.12 1.57 10.67
C ASP A 245 -17.19 2.46 9.41
N TRP A 246 -17.35 1.83 8.25
CA TRP A 246 -17.46 2.51 6.98
C TRP A 246 -18.77 3.27 6.81
N VAL A 247 -19.88 2.73 7.33
CA VAL A 247 -21.19 3.40 7.31
C VAL A 247 -21.08 4.80 7.93
N ARG A 248 -20.46 4.90 9.12
CA ARG A 248 -20.24 6.17 9.81
C ARG A 248 -19.31 7.10 9.04
N ALA A 249 -18.23 6.57 8.46
CA ALA A 249 -17.34 7.39 7.65
C ALA A 249 -18.06 8.03 6.44
N CYS A 250 -19.00 7.30 5.82
CA CYS A 250 -19.77 7.81 4.69
C CYS A 250 -20.77 8.92 5.07
N GLU A 251 -21.16 9.06 6.35
CA GLU A 251 -22.04 10.15 6.81
C GLU A 251 -21.41 11.53 6.57
N HIS A 252 -20.08 11.62 6.63
CA HIS A 252 -19.31 12.85 6.47
C HIS A 252 -19.06 13.28 5.01
N ILE A 253 -19.56 12.55 4.02
CA ILE A 253 -19.30 12.86 2.61
C ILE A 253 -19.81 14.23 2.17
N LYS A 254 -20.94 14.67 2.74
CA LYS A 254 -21.51 15.96 2.41
C LYS A 254 -20.62 17.13 2.84
N GLU A 255 -19.81 16.92 3.89
CA GLU A 255 -18.93 17.94 4.47
C GLU A 255 -17.50 17.83 3.92
N SER A 256 -17.11 16.66 3.42
CA SER A 256 -15.75 16.35 2.96
C SER A 256 -15.76 15.79 1.53
N PRO A 257 -15.75 16.64 0.49
CA PRO A 257 -15.76 16.17 -0.91
C PRO A 257 -14.50 15.35 -1.27
N ASN A 258 -13.37 15.64 -0.64
CA ASN A 258 -12.10 14.93 -0.81
C ASN A 258 -11.88 13.85 0.28
N LEU A 259 -12.97 13.26 0.83
CA LEU A 259 -12.85 12.25 1.87
C LEU A 259 -11.98 11.07 1.40
N PHE A 260 -10.93 10.79 2.18
CA PHE A 260 -10.00 9.68 1.92
C PHE A 260 -9.49 9.67 0.47
N SER A 261 -9.79 8.62 -0.30
CA SER A 261 -9.27 8.45 -1.66
C SER A 261 -10.24 8.87 -2.76
N ALA A 262 -11.28 9.66 -2.43
CA ALA A 262 -12.22 10.23 -3.41
C ALA A 262 -11.55 10.88 -4.65
N PRO A 263 -10.38 11.56 -4.53
CA PRO A 263 -9.66 12.10 -5.69
C PRO A 263 -9.35 11.08 -6.80
N GLN A 264 -9.29 9.77 -6.51
CA GLN A 264 -9.00 8.74 -7.52
C GLN A 264 -10.06 8.66 -8.64
N CYS A 265 -11.30 9.10 -8.37
CA CYS A 265 -12.37 9.18 -9.37
C CYS A 265 -12.78 10.62 -9.67
N LEU A 266 -12.90 11.45 -8.62
CA LEU A 266 -13.39 12.82 -8.73
C LEU A 266 -12.32 13.81 -9.20
N GLY A 267 -11.05 13.41 -9.11
CA GLY A 267 -9.92 14.27 -9.37
C GLY A 267 -9.47 15.07 -8.15
N TYR A 268 -8.21 15.52 -8.15
CA TYR A 268 -7.60 16.18 -6.98
C TYR A 268 -8.16 17.58 -6.71
N ARG A 269 -8.88 18.15 -7.69
CA ARG A 269 -9.60 19.43 -7.57
C ARG A 269 -11.11 19.26 -7.72
N ASN A 270 -11.63 18.03 -7.58
CA ASN A 270 -13.03 17.68 -7.83
C ASN A 270 -13.51 18.03 -9.25
N GLU A 271 -12.61 18.01 -10.24
CA GLU A 271 -12.91 18.37 -11.61
C GLU A 271 -13.95 17.45 -12.29
N LYS A 272 -14.22 16.27 -11.73
CA LYS A 272 -15.21 15.30 -12.23
C LYS A 272 -16.49 15.25 -11.39
N GLY A 273 -16.70 16.22 -10.49
CA GLY A 273 -17.89 16.37 -9.68
C GLY A 273 -17.67 16.08 -8.20
N ASN A 274 -18.78 15.95 -7.46
CA ASN A 274 -18.76 15.81 -6.00
C ASN A 274 -18.98 14.36 -5.54
N ALA A 275 -18.39 14.01 -4.40
CA ALA A 275 -18.64 12.73 -3.75
C ALA A 275 -20.11 12.60 -3.36
N THR A 276 -20.70 11.44 -3.65
CA THR A 276 -22.09 11.12 -3.29
C THR A 276 -22.13 9.95 -2.33
N MET A 277 -23.22 9.82 -1.57
CA MET A 277 -23.41 8.70 -0.65
C MET A 277 -23.32 7.35 -1.38
N ASN A 278 -23.89 7.25 -2.58
CA ASN A 278 -23.88 6.01 -3.37
C ASN A 278 -22.47 5.63 -3.89
N MET A 279 -21.55 6.59 -4.02
CA MET A 279 -20.13 6.31 -4.35
C MET A 279 -19.37 5.73 -3.15
N CYS A 280 -19.86 5.97 -1.92
CA CYS A 280 -19.23 5.48 -0.69
C CYS A 280 -19.88 4.25 -0.11
N MET A 281 -21.20 4.20 -0.08
CA MET A 281 -21.98 3.10 0.47
C MET A 281 -23.00 2.65 -0.57
N GLN A 282 -22.70 1.54 -1.23
CA GLN A 282 -23.54 1.01 -2.31
C GLN A 282 -24.68 0.16 -1.76
N THR A 283 -25.88 0.33 -2.32
CA THR A 283 -26.97 -0.63 -2.11
C THR A 283 -26.81 -1.84 -3.03
N LYS A 284 -27.39 -2.98 -2.64
CA LYS A 284 -27.48 -4.19 -3.46
C LYS A 284 -27.98 -3.90 -4.88
N ASP A 285 -29.00 -3.06 -5.01
CA ASP A 285 -29.61 -2.75 -6.31
C ASP A 285 -28.69 -1.95 -7.22
N ILE A 286 -27.88 -1.04 -6.66
CA ILE A 286 -26.87 -0.30 -7.43
C ILE A 286 -25.80 -1.27 -7.94
N VAL A 287 -25.28 -2.13 -7.05
CA VAL A 287 -24.27 -3.14 -7.38
C VAL A 287 -24.78 -4.04 -8.52
N LEU A 288 -25.95 -4.65 -8.35
CA LEU A 288 -26.53 -5.55 -9.37
C LEU A 288 -26.80 -4.85 -10.70
N ARG A 289 -27.38 -3.64 -10.67
CA ARG A 289 -27.68 -2.88 -11.89
C ARG A 289 -26.41 -2.51 -12.65
N GLN A 290 -25.40 -1.96 -11.97
CA GLN A 290 -24.15 -1.58 -12.61
C GLN A 290 -23.41 -2.79 -13.17
N LEU A 291 -23.37 -3.90 -12.43
CA LEU A 291 -22.75 -5.14 -12.91
C LEU A 291 -23.44 -5.68 -14.16
N LYS A 292 -24.77 -5.78 -14.16
CA LYS A 292 -25.54 -6.22 -15.35
C LYS A 292 -25.22 -5.37 -16.57
N ARG A 293 -25.11 -4.05 -16.41
CA ARG A 293 -24.74 -3.13 -17.50
C ARG A 293 -23.30 -3.36 -17.97
N HIS A 294 -22.35 -3.47 -17.04
CA HIS A 294 -20.94 -3.70 -17.39
C HIS A 294 -20.74 -5.04 -18.11
N ILE A 295 -21.35 -6.11 -17.61
CA ILE A 295 -21.28 -7.43 -18.24
C ILE A 295 -21.81 -7.38 -19.68
N LYS A 296 -22.96 -6.74 -19.91
CA LYS A 296 -23.52 -6.57 -21.26
C LYS A 296 -22.59 -5.77 -22.17
N SER A 297 -22.08 -4.64 -21.68
CA SER A 297 -21.14 -3.80 -22.44
C SER A 297 -19.84 -4.54 -22.79
N ILE A 298 -19.25 -5.28 -21.85
CA ILE A 298 -18.06 -6.10 -22.10
C ILE A 298 -18.36 -7.20 -23.12
N LYS A 299 -19.52 -7.86 -23.02
CA LYS A 299 -19.95 -8.88 -24.00
C LYS A 299 -20.08 -8.31 -25.41
N GLU A 300 -20.57 -7.09 -25.55
CA GLU A 300 -20.68 -6.38 -26.84
C GLU A 300 -19.31 -6.02 -27.41
N MET A 301 -18.39 -5.53 -26.59
CA MET A 301 -17.03 -5.14 -27.00
C MET A 301 -16.11 -6.34 -27.27
N HIS A 302 -16.30 -7.46 -26.56
CA HIS A 302 -15.40 -8.62 -26.60
C HIS A 302 -16.16 -9.94 -26.86
N LYS A 303 -16.66 -10.12 -28.08
CA LYS A 303 -17.47 -11.28 -28.49
C LYS A 303 -16.83 -12.65 -28.23
N HIS A 304 -15.50 -12.73 -28.20
CA HIS A 304 -14.74 -13.97 -27.99
C HIS A 304 -14.18 -14.13 -26.57
N ASN A 305 -14.39 -13.15 -25.69
CA ASN A 305 -13.86 -13.18 -24.33
C ASN A 305 -14.94 -12.76 -23.32
N GLU A 306 -15.91 -13.66 -23.12
CA GLU A 306 -17.05 -13.42 -22.26
C GLU A 306 -16.66 -13.45 -20.77
N ILE A 307 -17.30 -12.58 -19.98
CA ILE A 307 -17.26 -12.65 -18.52
C ILE A 307 -18.01 -13.92 -18.07
N LYS A 308 -17.34 -14.76 -17.27
CA LYS A 308 -17.91 -15.99 -16.70
C LYS A 308 -18.09 -15.93 -15.19
N SER A 309 -17.35 -15.05 -14.52
CA SER A 309 -17.40 -14.96 -13.07
C SER A 309 -17.17 -13.56 -12.52
N ILE A 310 -17.54 -13.40 -11.26
CA ILE A 310 -17.23 -12.22 -10.45
C ILE A 310 -16.45 -12.68 -9.22
N PHE A 311 -15.34 -12.02 -8.94
CA PHE A 311 -14.64 -12.15 -7.68
C PHE A 311 -15.00 -10.98 -6.77
N VAL A 312 -15.37 -11.25 -5.52
CA VAL A 312 -15.79 -10.25 -4.54
C VAL A 312 -14.79 -10.21 -3.38
N ALA A 313 -14.17 -9.04 -3.19
CA ALA A 313 -13.50 -8.69 -1.95
C ALA A 313 -14.41 -7.79 -1.11
N SER A 314 -14.56 -8.08 0.18
CA SER A 314 -15.33 -7.24 1.09
C SER A 314 -14.77 -7.28 2.51
N ASP A 315 -14.90 -6.17 3.22
CA ASP A 315 -14.59 -6.07 4.64
C ASP A 315 -15.69 -6.61 5.56
N SER A 316 -16.87 -6.90 5.01
CA SER A 316 -17.99 -7.47 5.75
C SER A 316 -18.87 -8.34 4.84
N ASN A 317 -19.91 -7.77 4.22
CA ASN A 317 -20.88 -8.53 3.45
C ASN A 317 -20.48 -8.62 1.96
N HIS A 318 -20.19 -9.84 1.51
CA HIS A 318 -19.78 -10.11 0.14
C HIS A 318 -20.94 -10.20 -0.87
N LEU A 319 -22.20 -10.13 -0.43
CA LEU A 319 -23.40 -10.22 -1.28
C LEU A 319 -23.43 -11.47 -2.19
N ILE A 320 -22.76 -12.56 -1.82
CA ILE A 320 -22.59 -13.74 -2.69
C ILE A 320 -23.94 -14.33 -3.12
N TYR A 321 -24.88 -14.48 -2.19
CA TYR A 321 -26.22 -14.99 -2.48
C TYR A 321 -26.97 -14.06 -3.45
N ASP A 322 -27.06 -12.77 -3.12
CA ASP A 322 -27.77 -11.77 -3.91
C ASP A 322 -27.20 -11.63 -5.33
N LEU A 323 -25.88 -11.72 -5.46
CA LEU A 323 -25.19 -11.65 -6.74
C LEU A 323 -25.44 -12.90 -7.58
N ASN A 324 -25.35 -14.10 -7.00
CA ASN A 324 -25.64 -15.34 -7.73
C ASN A 324 -27.09 -15.40 -8.20
N GLU A 325 -28.05 -15.05 -7.33
CA GLU A 325 -29.46 -14.96 -7.68
C GLU A 325 -29.68 -13.91 -8.79
N GLY A 326 -29.16 -12.71 -8.59
CA GLY A 326 -29.37 -11.58 -9.50
C GLY A 326 -28.75 -11.76 -10.88
N LEU A 327 -27.69 -12.57 -11.00
CA LEU A 327 -26.93 -12.80 -12.23
C LEU A 327 -27.16 -14.18 -12.86
N GLN A 328 -28.00 -15.03 -12.26
CA GLN A 328 -28.26 -16.40 -12.73
C GLN A 328 -28.66 -16.47 -14.21
N ARG A 329 -29.53 -15.57 -14.68
CA ARG A 329 -29.97 -15.51 -16.09
C ARG A 329 -28.85 -15.18 -17.08
N MET A 330 -27.76 -14.57 -16.60
CA MET A 330 -26.58 -14.27 -17.39
C MET A 330 -25.54 -15.39 -17.34
N GLN A 331 -25.81 -16.47 -16.60
CA GLN A 331 -24.90 -17.60 -16.40
C GLN A 331 -23.54 -17.17 -15.82
N ILE A 332 -23.57 -16.27 -14.84
CA ILE A 332 -22.38 -15.76 -14.14
C ILE A 332 -22.42 -16.21 -12.70
N SER A 333 -21.31 -16.77 -12.24
CA SER A 333 -21.13 -17.22 -10.86
C SER A 333 -20.23 -16.26 -10.08
N THR A 334 -20.53 -16.08 -8.79
CA THR A 334 -19.77 -15.18 -7.91
C THR A 334 -19.00 -15.93 -6.84
N PHE A 335 -17.78 -15.46 -6.57
CA PHE A 335 -16.81 -16.13 -5.72
C PHE A 335 -16.16 -15.12 -4.76
N LYS A 336 -15.72 -15.62 -3.60
CA LYS A 336 -14.86 -14.92 -2.65
C LYS A 336 -13.78 -15.88 -2.17
N LEU A 337 -12.74 -15.35 -1.51
CA LEU A 337 -11.81 -16.21 -0.77
C LEU A 337 -12.56 -16.98 0.33
N ASN A 338 -12.18 -18.25 0.52
CA ASN A 338 -12.69 -19.08 1.61
C ASN A 338 -12.21 -18.56 2.97
N THR A 339 -10.94 -18.18 3.02
CA THR A 339 -10.29 -17.58 4.19
C THR A 339 -9.93 -16.14 3.86
N SER A 340 -10.35 -15.20 4.70
CA SER A 340 -10.07 -13.78 4.49
C SER A 340 -8.57 -13.51 4.45
N ASN A 341 -8.12 -12.90 3.35
CA ASN A 341 -6.75 -12.41 3.22
C ASN A 341 -6.77 -11.15 2.34
N PRO A 342 -6.69 -9.94 2.94
CA PRO A 342 -6.84 -8.70 2.19
C PRO A 342 -5.76 -8.49 1.13
N HIS A 343 -4.56 -9.03 1.34
CA HIS A 343 -3.45 -8.89 0.38
C HIS A 343 -3.68 -9.79 -0.84
N VAL A 344 -4.17 -11.01 -0.63
CA VAL A 344 -4.56 -11.90 -1.74
C VAL A 344 -5.80 -11.36 -2.46
N ASP A 345 -6.77 -10.79 -1.75
CA ASP A 345 -7.90 -10.08 -2.36
C ASP A 345 -7.41 -8.98 -3.32
N LEU A 346 -6.53 -8.08 -2.84
CA LEU A 346 -5.97 -7.01 -3.67
C LEU A 346 -5.23 -7.55 -4.90
N ALA A 347 -4.43 -8.61 -4.74
CA ALA A 347 -3.71 -9.22 -5.86
C ALA A 347 -4.68 -9.84 -6.90
N ILE A 348 -5.76 -10.51 -6.47
CA ILE A 348 -6.78 -11.04 -7.39
C ILE A 348 -7.51 -9.90 -8.11
N LEU A 349 -7.89 -8.85 -7.38
CA LEU A 349 -8.54 -7.67 -7.97
C LEU A 349 -7.61 -6.99 -9.00
N GLY A 350 -6.32 -6.88 -8.70
CA GLY A 350 -5.29 -6.38 -9.60
C GLY A 350 -5.18 -7.19 -10.90
N MET A 351 -5.40 -8.51 -10.83
CA MET A 351 -5.37 -9.45 -11.97
C MET A 351 -6.69 -9.56 -12.75
N SER A 352 -7.78 -8.93 -12.29
CA SER A 352 -9.09 -9.02 -12.94
C SER A 352 -9.11 -8.42 -14.35
N ASN A 353 -9.99 -8.92 -15.22
CA ASN A 353 -10.15 -8.34 -16.56
C ASN A 353 -10.76 -6.94 -16.49
N HIS A 354 -11.68 -6.74 -15.54
CA HIS A 354 -12.25 -5.44 -15.21
C HIS A 354 -12.42 -5.32 -13.69
N PHE A 355 -12.06 -4.18 -13.12
CA PHE A 355 -12.24 -3.91 -11.69
C PHE A 355 -13.33 -2.87 -11.46
N VAL A 356 -14.24 -3.13 -10.52
CA VAL A 356 -15.20 -2.14 -10.01
C VAL A 356 -14.92 -1.86 -8.53
N GLY A 357 -14.41 -0.66 -8.26
CA GLY A 357 -13.98 -0.25 -6.93
C GLY A 357 -14.95 0.68 -6.21
N ASN A 358 -14.74 0.83 -4.91
CA ASN A 358 -15.31 1.90 -4.10
C ASN A 358 -14.44 3.16 -4.20
N CYS A 359 -15.01 4.29 -4.62
CA CYS A 359 -14.26 5.51 -4.92
C CYS A 359 -13.58 6.15 -3.71
N ILE A 360 -14.16 6.00 -2.52
CA ILE A 360 -13.70 6.68 -1.30
C ILE A 360 -12.63 5.83 -0.60
N SER A 361 -12.64 4.51 -0.81
CA SER A 361 -11.73 3.59 -0.14
C SER A 361 -10.30 3.63 -0.68
N SER A 362 -9.33 3.80 0.24
CA SER A 362 -7.90 3.66 -0.04
C SER A 362 -7.48 2.21 -0.38
N PHE A 363 -8.28 1.22 0.04
CA PHE A 363 -8.09 -0.17 -0.37
C PHE A 363 -8.38 -0.35 -1.88
N SER A 364 -9.45 0.26 -2.39
CA SER A 364 -9.68 0.32 -3.85
C SER A 364 -8.59 1.13 -4.56
N ALA A 365 -8.10 2.21 -3.93
CA ALA A 365 -7.10 3.09 -4.52
C ALA A 365 -5.78 2.35 -4.80
N PHE A 366 -5.40 1.43 -3.92
CA PHE A 366 -4.29 0.52 -4.16
C PHE A 366 -4.47 -0.25 -5.48
N VAL A 367 -5.61 -0.93 -5.64
CA VAL A 367 -5.92 -1.71 -6.85
C VAL A 367 -5.96 -0.80 -8.08
N LYS A 368 -6.62 0.36 -7.98
CA LYS A 368 -6.71 1.33 -9.07
C LYS A 368 -5.32 1.73 -9.56
N ARG A 369 -4.41 2.09 -8.66
CA ARG A 369 -3.04 2.46 -9.04
C ARG A 369 -2.28 1.29 -9.66
N GLU A 370 -2.41 0.08 -9.11
CA GLU A 370 -1.76 -1.12 -9.66
C GLU A 370 -2.23 -1.39 -11.09
N ARG A 371 -3.53 -1.23 -11.33
CA ARG A 371 -4.14 -1.42 -12.65
C ARG A 371 -3.77 -0.30 -13.62
N ASP A 372 -3.71 0.95 -13.15
CA ASP A 372 -3.32 2.11 -13.97
C ASP A 372 -1.92 1.92 -14.55
N VAL A 373 -0.95 1.53 -13.72
CA VAL A 373 0.44 1.30 -14.19
C VAL A 373 0.57 0.09 -15.13
N LYS A 374 -0.41 -0.82 -15.12
CA LYS A 374 -0.49 -1.99 -16.01
C LYS A 374 -1.39 -1.76 -17.24
N GLY A 375 -2.07 -0.61 -17.32
CA GLY A 375 -3.03 -0.31 -18.38
C GLY A 375 -4.34 -1.10 -18.32
N PHE A 376 -4.74 -1.58 -17.14
CA PHE A 376 -5.96 -2.38 -16.97
C PHE A 376 -7.19 -1.51 -16.63
N PRO A 377 -8.39 -1.84 -17.16
CA PRO A 377 -9.56 -0.99 -17.00
C PRO A 377 -10.13 -1.05 -15.58
N THR A 378 -10.59 0.09 -15.09
CA THR A 378 -11.24 0.22 -13.77
C THR A 378 -12.43 1.17 -13.85
N THR A 379 -13.55 0.80 -13.23
CA THR A 379 -14.68 1.70 -12.97
C THR A 379 -14.98 1.77 -11.48
N PHE A 380 -15.88 2.67 -11.10
CA PHE A 380 -16.25 2.86 -9.71
C PHE A 380 -17.76 2.80 -9.53
N TRP A 381 -18.19 2.38 -8.36
CA TRP A 381 -19.59 2.36 -8.03
C TRP A 381 -20.21 3.76 -8.06
N ALA A 382 -21.42 3.84 -8.63
CA ALA A 382 -22.18 5.08 -8.82
C ALA A 382 -21.40 6.24 -9.49
N PHE A 383 -20.34 5.95 -10.24
CA PHE A 383 -19.53 6.94 -10.95
C PHE A 383 -19.22 6.50 -12.40
N PRO A 384 -19.29 7.41 -13.40
CA PRO A 384 -19.77 8.79 -13.29
C PRO A 384 -21.23 8.82 -12.81
N THR A 385 -21.63 9.90 -12.14
CA THR A 385 -23.02 10.07 -11.74
C THR A 385 -23.89 10.04 -12.99
N GLU A 386 -25.00 9.29 -12.95
CA GLU A 386 -25.97 9.30 -14.05
C GLU A 386 -26.41 10.77 -14.24
N LYS A 387 -25.94 11.44 -15.30
CA LYS A 387 -26.47 12.75 -15.67
C LYS A 387 -27.99 12.54 -15.81
N ASN A 388 -28.80 13.37 -15.15
CA ASN A 388 -30.17 13.56 -15.60
C ASN A 388 -30.05 13.93 -17.08
N THR A 389 -30.40 13.00 -17.98
CA THR A 389 -30.30 13.10 -19.44
C THR A 389 -31.07 14.29 -20.02
N LYS A 390 -31.73 15.09 -19.17
CA LYS A 390 -32.46 16.31 -19.51
C LYS A 390 -31.58 17.56 -19.72
N LYS A 391 -30.33 17.61 -19.25
CA LYS A 391 -29.52 18.85 -19.37
C LYS A 391 -28.67 18.97 -20.63
N LEU A 392 -28.46 17.88 -21.37
CA LEU A 392 -27.70 17.90 -22.65
C LEU A 392 -28.58 18.19 -23.88
N LEU A 393 -29.91 18.27 -23.71
CA LEU A 393 -30.87 18.56 -24.78
C LEU A 393 -31.30 20.03 -24.83
N HIS A 394 -30.77 20.88 -23.94
CA HIS A 394 -31.17 22.29 -23.83
C HIS A 394 -30.04 23.31 -24.03
N GLU A 395 -28.83 22.85 -24.33
CA GLU A 395 -27.71 23.72 -24.71
C GLU A 395 -27.38 23.67 -26.22
N GLU A 396 -28.12 22.86 -26.99
CA GLU A 396 -28.17 22.96 -28.45
C GLU A 396 -29.57 23.43 -28.87
N LEU A 397 -29.82 24.73 -28.73
CA LEU A 397 -30.80 25.51 -29.52
C LEU A 397 -30.39 26.98 -29.51
#